data_AF-A0A940PWG3-F1
#
_entry.id   AF-A0A940PWG3-F1
#
_cell.length_a   1.000
_cell.length_b   1.000
_cell.length_c   1.000
_cell.angle_alpha   90.00
_cell.angle_beta   90.00
_cell.angle_gamma   90.00
#
_symmetry.space_group_name_H-M   'P 1'
#
loop_
_entity.id
_entity.type
_entity.pdbx_description
1 polymer ?
#
loop_
_entity_poly.entity_id
_entity_poly.type
_entity_poly.pdbx_seq_one_letter_code
_entity_poly.pdbx_strand_id
1 'polypeptide(L)'
;MKRLIVIAVIVLSVLGVQAQRSDTPFRAYLINKEYDIYLHIDFYAQNITIPGQELYGELPGYLRKRHNSFCWVITSCKVLSDKKAELQLINDFGSEDLQATLTRENDSLYILRQGKGSTIKIPQNGKWQKLPKTIELIRH
;
A
#
# COMPACT_ATOMS: atom_id res chain seq x y z
N MET A 1 31.04 -35.84 -33.73
CA MET A 1 30.00 -34.77 -33.72
C MET A 1 28.80 -35.07 -32.79
N LYS A 2 28.93 -35.93 -31.77
CA LYS A 2 27.82 -36.22 -30.81
C LYS A 2 28.13 -35.81 -29.35
N ARG A 3 29.38 -35.43 -29.05
CA ARG A 3 29.83 -34.99 -27.71
C ARG A 3 29.88 -33.48 -27.53
N LEU A 4 29.83 -32.69 -28.61
CA LEU A 4 29.83 -31.22 -28.57
C LEU A 4 28.42 -30.63 -28.35
N ILE A 5 27.37 -31.42 -28.57
CA ILE A 5 25.98 -30.96 -28.42
C ILE A 5 25.54 -31.00 -26.94
N VAL A 6 26.19 -31.82 -26.10
CA VAL A 6 25.78 -32.00 -24.70
C VAL A 6 26.27 -30.84 -23.80
N ILE A 7 27.36 -30.16 -24.17
CA ILE A 7 27.91 -29.05 -23.36
C ILE A 7 27.10 -27.75 -23.55
N ALA A 8 26.48 -27.56 -24.72
CA ALA A 8 25.70 -26.36 -25.03
C ALA A 8 24.36 -26.27 -24.25
N VAL A 9 23.84 -27.39 -23.73
CA VAL A 9 22.53 -27.43 -23.04
C VAL A 9 22.65 -27.09 -21.54
N ILE A 10 23.82 -27.21 -20.94
CA ILE A 10 24.02 -27.00 -19.49
C ILE A 10 24.31 -25.52 -19.15
N VAL A 11 24.76 -24.72 -20.13
CA VAL A 11 25.01 -23.28 -19.92
C VAL A 11 23.73 -22.45 -19.97
N LEU A 12 22.65 -22.96 -20.58
CA LEU A 12 21.38 -22.24 -20.69
C LEU A 12 20.50 -22.30 -19.43
N SER A 13 20.80 -23.17 -18.46
CA SER A 13 19.98 -23.33 -17.24
C SER A 13 20.33 -22.39 -16.09
N VAL A 14 21.31 -21.48 -16.26
CA VAL A 14 21.74 -20.55 -15.19
C VAL A 14 21.21 -19.12 -15.40
N LEU A 15 20.43 -18.87 -16.46
CA LEU A 15 19.57 -17.68 -16.50
C LEU A 15 18.33 -17.95 -15.64
N GLY A 16 18.55 -18.19 -14.36
CA GLY A 16 17.53 -17.96 -13.35
C GLY A 16 17.09 -16.52 -13.54
N VAL A 17 15.86 -16.36 -14.00
CA VAL A 17 15.19 -15.08 -14.11
C VAL A 17 15.18 -14.48 -12.69
N GLN A 18 16.23 -13.74 -12.32
CA GLN A 18 16.07 -12.67 -11.36
C GLN A 18 15.15 -11.70 -12.08
N ALA A 19 13.85 -11.88 -11.88
CA ALA A 19 12.91 -10.80 -12.06
C ALA A 19 13.47 -9.67 -11.20
N GLN A 20 14.14 -8.73 -11.84
CA GLN A 20 14.61 -7.49 -11.24
C GLN A 20 13.33 -6.72 -10.94
N ARG A 21 12.63 -7.14 -9.85
CA ARG A 21 11.60 -6.33 -9.24
C ARG A 21 12.31 -5.03 -8.94
N SER A 22 11.95 -3.97 -9.66
CA SER A 22 12.21 -2.64 -9.18
C SER A 22 11.70 -2.62 -7.74
N ASP A 23 12.62 -2.57 -6.78
CA ASP A 23 12.29 -2.64 -5.35
C ASP A 23 11.64 -1.31 -4.97
N THR A 24 10.37 -1.18 -5.32
CA THR A 24 9.49 -0.08 -4.94
C THR A 24 8.59 -0.57 -3.81
N PRO A 25 9.10 -0.67 -2.56
CA PRO A 25 8.36 -1.20 -1.42
C PRO A 25 6.99 -0.54 -1.22
N PHE A 26 6.89 0.74 -1.56
CA PHE A 26 5.70 1.56 -1.37
C PHE A 26 4.88 1.80 -2.63
N ARG A 27 5.02 0.90 -3.61
CA ARG A 27 4.03 0.66 -4.67
C ARG A 27 3.34 -0.67 -4.37
N ALA A 28 2.12 -0.62 -3.86
CA ALA A 28 1.46 -1.80 -3.33
C ALA A 28 -0.06 -1.65 -3.22
N TYR A 29 -0.73 -2.81 -3.25
CA TYR A 29 -2.10 -2.97 -2.79
C TYR A 29 -2.05 -3.84 -1.53
N LEU A 30 -2.41 -3.25 -0.38
CA LEU A 30 -2.27 -3.89 0.93
C LEU A 30 -3.67 -4.08 1.55
N ILE A 31 -3.94 -5.22 2.15
CA ILE A 31 -5.26 -5.59 2.67
C ILE A 31 -5.22 -5.93 4.15
N ASN A 32 -6.28 -5.58 4.88
CA ASN A 32 -6.58 -6.15 6.18
C ASN A 32 -7.96 -6.80 6.11
N LYS A 33 -8.01 -8.13 6.28
CA LYS A 33 -9.25 -8.91 6.17
C LYS A 33 -10.17 -8.73 7.37
N GLU A 34 -9.62 -8.49 8.57
CA GLU A 34 -10.36 -8.33 9.82
C GLU A 34 -11.31 -7.12 9.78
N TYR A 35 -10.81 -5.97 9.32
CA TYR A 35 -11.60 -4.73 9.20
C TYR A 35 -12.22 -4.53 7.80
N ASP A 36 -11.93 -5.46 6.89
CA ASP A 36 -12.34 -5.44 5.50
C ASP A 36 -11.94 -4.14 4.77
N ILE A 37 -10.68 -3.76 4.95
CA ILE A 37 -10.09 -2.54 4.38
C ILE A 37 -8.90 -2.86 3.48
N TYR A 38 -8.57 -1.91 2.61
CA TYR A 38 -7.37 -1.94 1.79
C TYR A 38 -6.72 -0.56 1.71
N LEU A 39 -5.42 -0.56 1.43
CA LEU A 39 -4.56 0.59 1.22
C LEU A 39 -3.94 0.44 -0.17
N HIS A 40 -4.29 1.33 -1.09
CA HIS A 40 -3.75 1.32 -2.45
C HIS A 40 -2.82 2.52 -2.62
N ILE A 41 -1.53 2.24 -2.88
CA ILE A 41 -0.47 3.25 -2.81
C ILE A 41 0.54 3.15 -3.96
N ASP A 42 1.01 4.32 -4.39
CA ASP A 42 2.25 4.49 -5.14
C ASP A 42 2.93 5.79 -4.67
N PHE A 43 3.82 5.67 -3.68
CA PHE A 43 4.51 6.85 -3.12
C PHE A 43 5.60 7.42 -4.03
N TYR A 44 5.93 6.73 -5.12
CA TYR A 44 6.98 7.16 -6.04
C TYR A 44 6.40 7.95 -7.22
N ALA A 45 5.37 7.42 -7.87
CA ALA A 45 4.71 8.11 -8.97
C ALA A 45 3.59 9.06 -8.50
N GLN A 46 2.96 8.77 -7.35
CA GLN A 46 1.86 9.55 -6.77
C GLN A 46 0.71 9.81 -7.75
N ASN A 47 0.40 8.81 -8.58
CA ASN A 47 -0.57 8.88 -9.66
C ASN A 47 -1.82 8.01 -9.40
N ILE A 48 -2.12 7.72 -8.13
CA ILE A 48 -3.31 6.94 -7.77
C ILE A 48 -4.53 7.85 -7.85
N THR A 49 -5.53 7.42 -8.62
CA THR A 49 -6.86 8.04 -8.64
C THR A 49 -7.83 7.24 -7.77
N ILE A 50 -8.79 7.94 -7.15
CA ILE A 50 -9.83 7.32 -6.32
C ILE A 50 -11.08 7.13 -7.16
N PRO A 51 -11.55 5.90 -7.41
CA PRO A 51 -12.76 5.68 -8.20
C PRO A 51 -13.99 6.33 -7.56
N GLY A 52 -14.67 7.18 -8.33
CA GLY A 52 -15.83 7.96 -7.91
C GLY A 52 -15.50 9.22 -7.10
N GLN A 53 -14.22 9.59 -7.01
CA GLN A 53 -13.76 10.82 -6.35
C GLN A 53 -12.65 11.49 -7.20
N GLU A 54 -12.90 11.66 -8.50
CA GLU A 54 -11.94 12.15 -9.49
C GLU A 54 -11.48 13.59 -9.23
N LEU A 55 -12.26 14.37 -8.47
CA LEU A 55 -11.94 15.76 -8.09
C LEU A 55 -10.65 15.88 -7.26
N TYR A 56 -10.22 14.83 -6.57
CA TYR A 56 -8.94 14.84 -5.86
C TYR A 56 -7.73 14.78 -6.79
N GLY A 57 -7.90 14.38 -8.05
CA GLY A 57 -6.82 14.18 -8.99
C GLY A 57 -5.91 13.00 -8.63
N GLU A 58 -4.64 13.14 -8.97
CA GLU A 58 -3.59 12.15 -8.70
C GLU A 58 -3.04 12.31 -7.28
N LEU A 59 -2.95 11.18 -6.56
CA LEU A 59 -2.57 11.13 -5.15
C LEU A 59 -1.53 10.03 -4.89
N PRO A 60 -0.78 10.13 -3.77
CA PRO A 60 0.02 9.02 -3.24
C PRO A 60 -0.76 7.72 -2.99
N GLY A 61 -2.05 7.82 -2.68
CA GLY A 61 -2.91 6.67 -2.41
C GLY A 61 -4.06 6.96 -1.47
N TYR A 62 -4.72 5.91 -0.99
CA TYR A 62 -5.87 6.02 -0.08
C TYR A 62 -6.11 4.71 0.68
N LEU A 63 -6.73 4.83 1.87
CA LEU A 63 -7.27 3.72 2.65
C LEU A 63 -8.79 3.68 2.49
N ARG A 64 -9.35 2.54 2.09
CA ARG A 64 -10.79 2.38 1.88
C ARG A 64 -11.31 1.11 2.52
N LYS A 65 -12.57 1.13 2.91
CA LYS A 65 -13.31 -0.10 3.20
C LYS A 65 -13.82 -0.73 1.91
N ARG A 66 -13.74 -2.06 1.79
CA ARG A 66 -14.32 -2.75 0.63
C ARG A 66 -15.83 -2.51 0.55
N HIS A 67 -16.34 -2.40 -0.68
CA HIS A 67 -17.75 -2.15 -0.97
C HIS A 67 -18.34 -0.88 -0.33
N ASN A 68 -17.51 0.10 0.01
CA ASN A 68 -17.95 1.38 0.53
C ASN A 68 -17.19 2.52 -0.17
N SER A 69 -17.86 3.65 -0.40
CA SER A 69 -17.23 4.80 -1.05
C SER A 69 -16.31 5.58 -0.11
N PHE A 70 -16.56 5.54 1.20
CA PHE A 70 -15.82 6.28 2.22
C PHE A 70 -14.34 5.88 2.25
N CYS A 71 -13.46 6.87 2.20
CA CYS A 71 -12.03 6.65 2.27
C CYS A 71 -11.28 7.69 3.11
N TRP A 72 -10.09 7.31 3.54
CA TRP A 72 -9.06 8.21 4.02
C TRP A 72 -8.07 8.44 2.89
N VAL A 73 -8.02 9.67 2.40
CA VAL A 73 -7.19 10.13 1.29
C VAL A 73 -5.80 10.41 1.81
N ILE A 74 -4.74 9.89 1.17
CA ILE A 74 -3.36 10.25 1.50
C ILE A 74 -3.01 11.50 0.69
N THR A 75 -2.93 12.65 1.34
CA THR A 75 -2.67 13.94 0.68
C THR A 75 -1.19 14.19 0.45
N SER A 76 -0.32 13.57 1.25
CA SER A 76 1.12 13.60 1.05
C SER A 76 1.79 12.39 1.70
N CYS A 77 2.93 12.01 1.14
CA CYS A 77 3.77 10.96 1.68
C CYS A 77 5.25 11.35 1.62
N LYS A 78 6.05 10.83 2.54
CA LYS A 78 7.51 10.93 2.53
C LYS A 78 8.12 9.56 2.81
N VAL A 79 8.76 8.98 1.80
CA VAL A 79 9.55 7.75 1.99
C VAL A 79 10.85 8.12 2.69
N LEU A 80 11.04 7.58 3.89
CA LEU A 80 12.24 7.82 4.71
C LEU A 80 13.32 6.77 4.43
N SER A 81 12.90 5.54 4.13
CA SER A 81 13.77 4.42 3.75
C SER A 81 12.97 3.36 2.99
N ASP A 82 13.62 2.28 2.57
CA ASP A 82 13.01 1.05 2.06
C ASP A 82 11.97 0.42 3.01
N LYS A 83 12.11 0.68 4.32
CA LYS A 83 11.27 0.14 5.37
C LYS A 83 10.20 1.08 5.90
N LYS A 84 10.31 2.39 5.70
CA LYS A 84 9.45 3.35 6.41
C LYS A 84 9.02 4.52 5.54
N ALA A 85 7.73 4.86 5.61
CA ALA A 85 7.15 6.06 5.03
C ALA A 85 6.25 6.79 6.04
N GLU A 86 6.24 8.12 5.98
CA GLU A 86 5.32 9.00 6.71
C GLU A 86 4.21 9.48 5.80
N LEU A 87 2.99 9.56 6.33
CA LEU A 87 1.77 9.86 5.59
C LEU A 87 1.00 10.99 6.27
N GLN A 88 0.40 11.86 5.48
CA GLN A 88 -0.69 12.75 5.90
C GLN A 88 -1.96 12.24 5.25
N LEU A 89 -3.00 12.04 6.06
CA LEU A 89 -4.30 11.57 5.61
C LEU A 89 -5.38 12.55 6.02
N ILE A 90 -6.41 12.65 5.18
CA ILE A 90 -7.68 13.28 5.53
C ILE A 90 -8.82 12.31 5.28
N ASN A 91 -9.93 12.42 6.00
CA ASN A 91 -11.16 11.77 5.55
C ASN A 91 -11.69 12.47 4.29
N ASP A 92 -12.52 11.79 3.50
CA ASP A 92 -13.09 12.34 2.27
C ASP A 92 -14.10 13.49 2.48
N PHE A 93 -14.47 13.78 3.73
CA PHE A 93 -15.18 14.99 4.10
C PHE A 93 -14.27 16.19 4.41
N GLY A 94 -12.95 15.99 4.48
CA GLY A 94 -11.96 17.01 4.83
C GLY A 94 -12.03 17.53 6.27
N SER A 95 -12.78 16.85 7.15
CA SER A 95 -13.04 17.30 8.53
C SER A 95 -12.09 16.70 9.57
N GLU A 96 -11.35 15.65 9.19
CA GLU A 96 -10.40 14.95 10.05
C GLU A 96 -9.06 14.83 9.32
N ASP A 97 -7.97 15.19 10.00
CA ASP A 97 -6.59 14.97 9.56
C ASP A 97 -5.87 13.95 10.46
N LEU A 98 -4.91 13.23 9.89
CA LEU A 98 -4.09 12.24 10.59
C LEU A 98 -2.68 12.19 10.02
N GLN A 99 -1.69 12.20 10.90
CA GLN A 99 -0.32 11.81 10.58
C GLN A 99 -0.14 10.33 10.89
N ALA A 100 0.35 9.55 9.94
CA ALA A 100 0.59 8.12 10.13
C ALA A 100 1.96 7.69 9.62
N THR A 101 2.35 6.46 9.95
CA THR A 101 3.55 5.82 9.45
C THR A 101 3.18 4.47 8.86
N LEU A 102 3.71 4.15 7.68
CA LEU A 102 3.65 2.82 7.10
C LEU A 102 5.05 2.19 7.14
N THR A 103 5.16 1.03 7.80
CA THR A 103 6.41 0.29 7.95
C THR A 103 6.33 -1.03 7.21
N ARG A 104 7.33 -1.37 6.40
CA ARG A 104 7.49 -2.68 5.75
C ARG A 104 8.31 -3.57 6.69
N GLU A 105 7.68 -4.60 7.25
CA GLU A 105 8.37 -5.61 8.05
C GLU A 105 9.08 -6.63 7.14
N ASN A 106 8.41 -7.02 6.06
CA ASN A 106 8.95 -7.86 5.00
C ASN A 106 8.18 -7.60 3.69
N ASP A 107 8.49 -8.36 2.63
CA ASP A 107 7.88 -8.20 1.30
C ASP A 107 6.34 -8.24 1.29
N SER A 108 5.76 -8.96 2.25
CA SER A 108 4.33 -9.22 2.33
C SER A 108 3.61 -8.50 3.48
N LEU A 109 4.30 -8.14 4.56
CA LEU A 109 3.71 -7.59 5.77
C LEU A 109 4.09 -6.13 5.96
N TYR A 110 3.05 -5.32 6.15
CA TYR A 110 3.14 -3.89 6.39
C TYR A 110 2.38 -3.53 7.67
N ILE A 111 2.91 -2.57 8.42
CA ILE A 111 2.30 -2.07 9.65
C ILE A 111 1.96 -0.60 9.44
N LEU A 112 0.65 -0.29 9.45
CA LEU A 112 0.15 1.08 9.48
C LEU A 112 -0.04 1.50 10.94
N ARG A 113 0.69 2.53 11.38
CA ARG A 113 0.58 3.11 12.72
C ARG A 113 0.02 4.52 12.64
N GLN A 114 -1.09 4.74 13.33
CA GLN A 114 -1.71 6.06 13.48
C GLN A 114 -0.91 6.89 14.50
N GLY A 115 -0.46 8.07 14.08
CA GLY A 115 0.28 9.03 14.89
C GLY A 115 -0.62 10.10 15.50
N LYS A 116 -0.29 11.36 15.20
CA LYS A 116 -0.99 12.56 15.70
C LYS A 116 -2.22 12.87 14.85
N GLY A 117 -3.24 13.47 15.46
CA GLY A 117 -4.49 13.82 14.80
C GLY A 117 -5.63 12.86 15.12
N SER A 118 -6.57 12.77 14.19
CA SER A 118 -7.81 11.99 14.30
C SER A 118 -7.55 10.50 14.27
N THR A 119 -8.45 9.72 14.88
CA THR A 119 -8.40 8.25 14.79
C THR A 119 -9.13 7.81 13.53
N ILE A 120 -8.53 6.90 12.76
CA ILE A 120 -9.18 6.32 11.58
C ILE A 120 -10.48 5.64 12.03
N LYS A 121 -11.59 6.10 11.46
CA LYS A 121 -12.90 5.46 11.57
C LYS A 121 -13.31 4.97 10.19
N ILE A 122 -14.03 3.85 10.17
CA ILE A 122 -14.64 3.31 8.96
C ILE A 122 -16.14 3.05 9.20
N PRO A 123 -16.98 3.13 8.17
CA PRO A 123 -18.37 2.73 8.27
C PRO A 123 -18.48 1.21 8.39
N GLN A 124 -19.14 0.70 9.42
CA GLN A 124 -19.44 -0.71 9.62
C GLN A 124 -20.91 -0.83 10.05
N ASN A 125 -21.75 -1.47 9.24
CA ASN A 125 -23.17 -1.71 9.55
C ASN A 125 -23.91 -0.45 10.02
N GLY A 126 -23.73 0.67 9.32
CA GLY A 126 -24.39 1.95 9.63
C GLY A 126 -23.81 2.70 10.84
N LYS A 127 -22.70 2.24 11.42
CA LYS A 127 -22.01 2.89 12.54
C LYS A 127 -20.56 3.21 12.19
N TRP A 128 -19.98 4.18 12.90
CA TRP A 128 -18.55 4.49 12.80
C TRP A 128 -17.74 3.58 13.73
N GLN A 129 -16.99 2.65 13.15
CA GLN A 129 -16.05 1.79 13.87
C GLN A 129 -14.66 2.44 13.89
N LYS A 130 -14.09 2.66 15.08
CA LYS A 130 -12.71 3.09 15.24
C LYS A 130 -11.76 1.92 14.96
N LEU A 131 -10.71 2.17 14.19
CA LEU A 131 -9.64 1.19 13.98
C LEU A 131 -8.58 1.27 15.09
N PRO A 132 -7.90 0.16 15.40
CA PRO A 132 -6.81 0.15 16.36
C PRO A 132 -5.66 1.06 15.91
N LYS A 133 -4.87 1.55 16.86
CA LYS A 133 -3.74 2.46 16.60
C LYS A 133 -2.69 1.86 15.65
N THR A 134 -2.58 0.54 15.61
CA THR A 134 -1.68 -0.20 14.74
C THR A 134 -2.49 -1.25 13.99
N ILE A 135 -2.31 -1.33 12.67
CA ILE A 135 -3.03 -2.25 11.79
C ILE A 135 -2.00 -2.99 10.94
N GLU A 136 -2.08 -4.31 10.94
CA GLU A 136 -1.31 -5.15 10.03
C GLU A 136 -2.03 -5.26 8.68
N LEU A 137 -1.27 -5.07 7.62
CA LEU A 137 -1.72 -5.10 6.24
C LEU A 137 -0.85 -6.08 5.46
N ILE A 138 -1.49 -6.95 4.70
CA ILE A 138 -0.83 -7.95 3.86
C ILE A 138 -0.86 -7.50 2.40
N ARG A 139 0.28 -7.57 1.70
CA ARG A 139 0.34 -7.31 0.27
C ARG A 139 -0.48 -8.37 -0.48
N HIS A 140 -1.41 -7.90 -1.33
CA HIS A 140 -2.18 -8.73 -2.26
C HIS A 140 -1.44 -8.88 -3.59
#